data_AF-A0A5E4KL39-F1
#
_entry.id   AF-A0A5E4KL39-F1
#
_cell.length_a   1.000
_cell.length_b   1.000
_cell.length_c   1.000
_cell.angle_alpha   90.00
_cell.angle_beta   90.00
_cell.angle_gamma   90.00
#
_symmetry.space_group_name_H-M   'P 1'
#
loop_
_entity.id
_entity.type
_entity.pdbx_description
1 polymer ?
#
loop_
_entity_poly.entity_id
_entity_poly.type
_entity_poly.pdbx_seq_one_letter_code
_entity_poly.pdbx_strand_id
1 'polypeptide(L)'
;MKHQKIEEIKDLSRAVQALSLWEETTSGLIEILLSKKKGPFWETDRSVLDTARACGALAGCGIIQSDTVNWILEQQKNTNWSNSEIDTSYALVALADAGIENESGCEWLRRNYGEKWEHVGTTSLIITALLKQNKKKYHDFIKDRSRWLLSKRQSGGWTHIATSNLAMQALILAGEADIESSIQWLLGKQDKGNWGDITSTSLSLISLKMYLGYEVVSLALKLFL
;
A
#
# COMPACT_ATOMS: atom_id res chain seq x y z
N MET A 1 -29.13 -1.83 4.97
CA MET A 1 -27.66 -1.79 4.82
C MET A 1 -27.07 -2.85 5.75
N LYS A 2 -26.48 -3.93 5.22
CA LYS A 2 -25.76 -4.88 6.08
C LYS A 2 -24.52 -4.16 6.59
N HIS A 3 -24.41 -3.97 7.90
CA HIS A 3 -23.14 -3.59 8.51
C HIS A 3 -22.15 -4.71 8.20
N GLN A 4 -21.21 -4.49 7.28
CA GLN A 4 -20.12 -5.45 7.08
C GLN A 4 -19.28 -5.42 8.35
N LYS A 5 -19.10 -6.57 8.98
CA LYS A 5 -18.32 -6.70 10.20
C LYS A 5 -16.84 -6.73 9.80
N ILE A 6 -16.06 -5.76 10.30
CA ILE A 6 -14.62 -5.71 10.07
C ILE A 6 -13.98 -6.77 10.97
N GLU A 7 -13.72 -7.96 10.43
CA GLU A 7 -13.16 -9.08 11.22
C GLU A 7 -11.80 -9.57 10.74
N GLU A 8 -11.52 -9.43 9.43
CA GLU A 8 -10.29 -9.89 8.82
C GLU A 8 -9.15 -8.90 9.03
N ILE A 9 -7.92 -9.42 9.18
CA ILE A 9 -6.72 -8.60 9.41
C ILE A 9 -6.50 -7.62 8.26
N LYS A 10 -6.78 -8.02 7.02
CA LYS A 10 -6.68 -7.14 5.85
C LYS A 10 -7.59 -5.90 5.96
N ASP A 11 -8.84 -6.09 6.41
CA ASP A 11 -9.84 -5.02 6.46
C ASP A 11 -9.55 -4.08 7.64
N LEU A 12 -9.19 -4.65 8.81
CA LEU A 12 -8.73 -3.88 9.96
C LEU A 12 -7.53 -3.02 9.62
N SER A 13 -6.49 -3.61 9.01
CA SER A 13 -5.25 -2.90 8.68
C SER A 13 -5.51 -1.75 7.69
N ARG A 14 -6.35 -1.97 6.68
CA ARG A 14 -6.70 -0.94 5.70
C ARG A 14 -7.54 0.17 6.30
N ALA A 15 -8.50 -0.16 7.15
CA ALA A 15 -9.32 0.84 7.83
C ALA A 15 -8.49 1.69 8.80
N VAL A 16 -7.61 1.07 9.60
CA VAL A 16 -6.65 1.77 10.47
C VAL A 16 -5.77 2.73 9.65
N GLN A 17 -5.17 2.24 8.56
CA GLN A 17 -4.34 3.06 7.68
C GLN A 17 -5.11 4.25 7.10
N ALA A 18 -6.33 4.01 6.60
CA ALA A 18 -7.16 5.07 6.02
C ALA A 18 -7.50 6.12 7.08
N LEU A 19 -8.11 5.73 8.20
CA LEU A 19 -8.53 6.67 9.24
C LEU A 19 -7.34 7.45 9.82
N SER A 20 -6.19 6.80 10.04
CA SER A 20 -4.99 7.47 10.53
C SER A 20 -4.52 8.59 9.59
N LEU A 21 -4.59 8.38 8.27
CA LEU A 21 -4.22 9.40 7.28
C LEU A 21 -5.16 10.61 7.29
N TRP A 22 -6.41 10.41 7.72
CA TRP A 22 -7.41 11.47 7.87
C TRP A 22 -7.45 12.07 9.29
N GLU A 23 -6.52 11.68 10.17
CA GLU A 23 -6.47 12.13 11.58
C GLU A 23 -7.75 11.76 12.36
N GLU A 24 -8.43 10.71 11.93
CA GLU A 24 -9.62 10.16 12.56
C GLU A 24 -9.26 9.13 13.65
N THR A 25 -10.21 8.87 14.57
CA THR A 25 -9.97 7.95 15.69
C THR A 25 -9.79 6.50 15.22
N THR A 26 -8.62 5.91 15.54
CA THR A 26 -8.26 4.52 15.18
C THR A 26 -8.17 3.57 16.37
N SER A 27 -8.24 4.07 17.61
CA SER A 27 -7.94 3.31 18.85
C SER A 27 -8.72 2.00 18.94
N GLY A 28 -10.05 2.03 18.74
CA GLY A 28 -10.88 0.82 18.81
C GLY A 28 -10.52 -0.23 17.75
N LEU A 29 -10.14 0.19 16.53
CA LEU A 29 -9.71 -0.75 15.48
C LEU A 29 -8.32 -1.31 15.77
N ILE A 30 -7.42 -0.49 16.33
CA ILE A 30 -6.09 -0.91 16.76
C ILE A 30 -6.20 -1.94 17.89
N GLU A 31 -7.07 -1.71 18.87
CA GLU A 31 -7.34 -2.67 19.96
C GLU A 31 -7.84 -4.01 19.40
N ILE A 32 -8.80 -3.99 18.47
CA ILE A 32 -9.28 -5.21 17.81
C ILE A 32 -8.15 -5.90 17.05
N LEU A 33 -7.35 -5.15 16.31
CA LEU A 33 -6.21 -5.69 15.55
C LEU A 33 -5.19 -6.35 16.48
N LEU A 34 -4.78 -5.68 17.56
CA LEU A 34 -3.82 -6.19 18.54
C LEU A 34 -4.38 -7.40 19.31
N SER A 35 -5.67 -7.42 19.63
CA SER A 35 -6.31 -8.57 20.32
C SER A 35 -6.25 -9.87 19.52
N LYS A 36 -6.07 -9.77 18.19
CA LYS A 36 -5.94 -10.92 17.27
C LYS A 36 -4.48 -11.37 17.07
N LYS A 37 -3.50 -10.63 17.61
CA LYS A 37 -2.07 -10.94 17.50
C LYS A 37 -1.73 -12.17 18.37
N LYS A 38 -0.94 -13.10 17.84
CA LYS A 38 -0.41 -14.27 18.58
C LYS A 38 1.11 -14.16 18.68
N GLY A 39 1.59 -13.70 19.83
CA GLY A 39 3.02 -13.40 20.00
C GLY A 39 3.44 -12.30 19.02
N PRO A 40 4.44 -12.53 18.14
CA PRO A 40 4.94 -11.49 17.25
C PRO A 40 4.13 -11.32 15.95
N PHE A 41 3.15 -12.18 15.65
CA PHE A 41 2.50 -12.19 14.32
C PHE A 41 0.99 -12.43 14.39
N TRP A 42 0.31 -12.29 13.24
CA TRP A 42 -1.10 -12.64 13.09
C TRP A 42 -1.21 -13.98 12.38
N GLU A 43 -1.70 -14.99 13.10
CA GLU A 43 -1.86 -16.35 12.59
C GLU A 43 -3.09 -16.46 11.67
N THR A 44 -2.83 -16.44 10.36
CA THR A 44 -3.81 -16.63 9.28
C THR A 44 -3.26 -17.61 8.25
N ASP A 45 -4.09 -18.01 7.28
CA ASP A 45 -3.67 -18.76 6.09
C ASP A 45 -2.63 -17.99 5.24
N ARG A 46 -2.53 -16.67 5.43
CA ARG A 46 -1.56 -15.76 4.80
C ARG A 46 -0.74 -14.98 5.81
N SER A 47 -0.22 -15.68 6.83
CA SER A 47 0.42 -15.08 8.01
C SER A 47 1.48 -14.01 7.68
N VAL A 48 2.36 -14.21 6.70
CA VAL A 48 3.38 -13.20 6.31
C VAL A 48 2.72 -11.93 5.81
N LEU A 49 1.78 -12.07 4.88
CA LEU A 49 1.10 -10.95 4.26
C LEU A 49 0.26 -10.16 5.27
N ASP A 50 -0.53 -10.85 6.08
CA ASP A 50 -1.44 -10.19 7.03
C ASP A 50 -0.66 -9.57 8.18
N THR A 51 0.45 -10.19 8.61
CA THR A 51 1.37 -9.59 9.58
C THR A 51 2.05 -8.35 9.01
N ALA A 52 2.50 -8.37 7.75
CA ALA A 52 3.08 -7.20 7.11
C ALA A 52 2.07 -6.05 6.97
N ARG A 53 0.81 -6.34 6.61
CA ARG A 53 -0.27 -5.33 6.56
C ARG A 53 -0.55 -4.71 7.92
N ALA A 54 -0.68 -5.54 8.96
CA ALA A 54 -0.92 -5.06 10.31
C ALA A 54 0.25 -4.23 10.82
N CYS A 55 1.48 -4.70 10.61
CA CYS A 55 2.71 -4.00 10.95
C CYS A 55 2.79 -2.62 10.29
N GLY A 56 2.60 -2.55 8.96
CA GLY A 56 2.62 -1.28 8.22
C GLY A 56 1.50 -0.31 8.65
N ALA A 57 0.30 -0.81 8.94
CA ALA A 57 -0.81 0.02 9.42
C ALA A 57 -0.52 0.60 10.81
N LEU A 58 0.01 -0.20 11.73
CA LEU A 58 0.41 0.25 13.07
C LEU A 58 1.58 1.24 13.02
N ALA A 59 2.58 0.96 12.18
CA ALA A 59 3.73 1.83 11.99
C ALA A 59 3.32 3.21 11.42
N GLY A 60 2.36 3.24 10.50
CA GLY A 60 1.77 4.48 10.00
C GLY A 60 1.04 5.31 11.07
N CYS A 61 0.62 4.68 12.18
CA CYS A 61 0.07 5.34 13.37
C CYS A 61 1.16 5.70 14.41
N GLY A 62 2.44 5.53 14.10
CA GLY A 62 3.55 5.72 15.03
C GLY A 62 3.76 4.56 16.02
N ILE A 63 3.10 3.42 15.83
CA ILE A 63 3.19 2.25 16.71
C ILE A 63 4.12 1.21 16.08
N ILE A 64 5.39 1.23 16.45
CA ILE A 64 6.38 0.25 16.00
C ILE A 64 6.41 -0.94 16.95
N GLN A 65 6.07 -2.13 16.45
CA GLN A 65 6.09 -3.40 17.17
C GLN A 65 7.37 -4.16 16.81
N SER A 66 8.45 -3.95 17.58
CA SER A 66 9.78 -4.51 17.26
C SER A 66 9.81 -6.04 17.16
N ASP A 67 8.99 -6.73 17.94
CA ASP A 67 8.84 -8.19 17.89
C ASP A 67 8.26 -8.65 16.54
N THR A 68 7.25 -7.94 16.02
CA THR A 68 6.63 -8.18 14.72
C THR A 68 7.59 -7.89 13.58
N VAL A 69 8.32 -6.78 13.67
CA VAL A 69 9.35 -6.41 12.70
C VAL A 69 10.43 -7.49 12.61
N ASN A 70 10.94 -7.95 13.75
CA ASN A 70 11.93 -9.03 13.81
C ASN A 70 11.36 -10.34 13.22
N TRP A 71 10.12 -10.68 13.54
CA TRP A 71 9.48 -11.85 12.96
C TRP A 71 9.37 -11.76 11.43
N ILE A 72 9.02 -10.59 10.87
CA ILE A 72 9.00 -10.39 9.41
C ILE A 72 10.41 -10.63 8.84
N LEU A 73 11.47 -10.09 9.46
CA LEU A 73 12.84 -10.31 9.01
C LEU A 73 13.23 -11.80 9.03
N GLU A 74 12.86 -12.53 10.09
CA GLU A 74 13.12 -13.97 10.24
C GLU A 74 12.39 -14.83 9.19
N GLN A 75 11.27 -14.35 8.64
CA GLN A 75 10.56 -15.06 7.57
C GLN A 75 11.23 -14.92 6.19
N GLN A 76 12.22 -14.03 6.04
CA GLN A 76 12.92 -13.87 4.77
C GLN A 76 13.77 -15.12 4.46
N LYS A 77 13.52 -15.75 3.32
CA LYS A 77 14.27 -16.92 2.82
C LYS A 77 14.70 -16.67 1.39
N ASN A 78 15.97 -16.95 1.07
CA ASN A 78 16.52 -16.71 -0.27
C ASN A 78 16.20 -15.29 -0.79
N THR A 79 16.40 -14.29 0.07
CA THR A 79 16.13 -12.86 -0.20
C THR A 79 14.67 -12.46 -0.42
N ASN A 80 13.69 -13.35 -0.23
CA ASN A 80 12.27 -13.04 -0.45
C ASN A 80 11.37 -13.59 0.66
N TRP A 81 10.07 -13.29 0.57
CA TRP A 81 9.05 -13.85 1.43
C TRP A 81 8.14 -14.78 0.62
N SER A 82 8.02 -16.03 1.08
CA SER A 82 7.13 -17.05 0.51
C SER A 82 7.33 -17.36 -0.98
N ASN A 83 8.46 -16.97 -1.59
CA ASN A 83 8.65 -16.96 -3.04
C ASN A 83 7.50 -16.26 -3.79
N SER A 84 6.97 -15.19 -3.19
CA SER A 84 5.82 -14.44 -3.69
C SER A 84 6.16 -12.96 -3.82
N GLU A 85 5.87 -12.41 -4.98
CA GLU A 85 5.98 -10.99 -5.28
C GLU A 85 5.04 -10.13 -4.45
N ILE A 86 3.87 -10.67 -4.07
CA ILE A 86 2.89 -9.98 -3.23
C ILE A 86 3.41 -9.94 -1.79
N ASP A 87 3.73 -11.10 -1.19
CA ASP A 87 4.20 -11.16 0.19
C ASP A 87 5.50 -10.37 0.37
N THR A 88 6.43 -10.49 -0.58
CA THR A 88 7.69 -9.72 -0.58
C THR A 88 7.44 -8.22 -0.66
N SER A 89 6.54 -7.76 -1.54
CA SER A 89 6.23 -6.33 -1.63
C SER A 89 5.64 -5.78 -0.33
N TYR A 90 4.69 -6.49 0.29
CA TYR A 90 4.10 -6.05 1.55
C TYR A 90 5.09 -6.09 2.71
N ALA A 91 5.94 -7.12 2.81
CA ALA A 91 6.99 -7.19 3.81
C ALA A 91 7.96 -6.00 3.69
N LEU A 92 8.41 -5.69 2.48
CA LEU A 92 9.29 -4.54 2.22
C LEU A 92 8.62 -3.19 2.55
N VAL A 93 7.33 -3.04 2.25
CA VAL A 93 6.57 -1.84 2.66
C VAL A 93 6.53 -1.72 4.17
N ALA A 94 6.21 -2.81 4.89
CA ALA A 94 6.13 -2.81 6.35
C ALA A 94 7.49 -2.51 7.00
N LEU A 95 8.57 -3.09 6.47
CA LEU A 95 9.94 -2.79 6.92
C LEU A 95 10.30 -1.33 6.69
N ALA A 96 9.97 -0.77 5.53
CA ALA A 96 10.21 0.65 5.25
C ALA A 96 9.41 1.56 6.20
N ASP A 97 8.15 1.23 6.49
CA ASP A 97 7.33 1.95 7.46
C ASP A 97 7.89 1.88 8.88
N ALA A 98 8.66 0.83 9.20
CA ALA A 98 9.41 0.69 10.44
C ALA A 98 10.84 1.27 10.38
N GLY A 99 11.21 1.94 9.29
CA GLY A 99 12.55 2.55 9.13
C GLY A 99 13.67 1.56 8.83
N ILE A 100 13.35 0.37 8.30
CA ILE A 100 14.31 -0.69 8.01
C ILE A 100 14.45 -0.88 6.50
N GLU A 101 15.67 -0.65 6.02
CA GLU A 101 16.06 -0.94 4.65
C GLU A 101 16.31 -2.44 4.45
N ASN A 102 15.85 -2.99 3.34
CA ASN A 102 16.15 -4.35 2.91
C ASN A 102 16.44 -4.38 1.40
N GLU A 103 17.69 -4.09 1.07
CA GLU A 103 18.18 -4.07 -0.31
C GLU A 103 18.00 -5.43 -1.01
N SER A 104 18.26 -6.53 -0.30
CA SER A 104 18.23 -7.87 -0.89
C SER A 104 16.84 -8.24 -1.41
N GLY A 105 15.78 -7.93 -0.66
CA GLY A 105 14.40 -8.14 -1.11
C GLY A 105 13.99 -7.22 -2.26
N CYS A 106 14.46 -5.98 -2.25
CA CYS A 106 14.23 -5.05 -3.36
C CYS A 106 14.88 -5.54 -4.66
N GLU A 107 16.13 -6.00 -4.59
CA GLU A 107 16.83 -6.60 -5.73
C GLU A 107 16.16 -7.88 -6.22
N TRP A 108 15.61 -8.70 -5.30
CA TRP A 108 14.84 -9.87 -5.68
C TRP A 108 13.60 -9.49 -6.50
N LEU A 109 12.82 -8.49 -6.08
CA LEU A 109 11.68 -8.00 -6.85
C LEU A 109 12.12 -7.48 -8.23
N ARG A 110 13.17 -6.66 -8.27
CA ARG A 110 13.65 -6.03 -9.52
C ARG A 110 14.14 -7.07 -10.53
N ARG A 111 14.92 -8.07 -10.09
CA ARG A 111 15.54 -9.07 -10.98
C ARG A 111 14.56 -10.11 -11.50
N ASN A 112 13.54 -10.43 -10.72
CA ASN A 112 12.56 -11.46 -11.08
C ASN A 112 11.30 -10.90 -11.74
N TYR A 113 11.16 -9.57 -11.82
CA TYR A 113 10.05 -8.95 -12.54
C TYR A 113 10.06 -9.35 -14.02
N GLY A 114 8.92 -9.84 -14.50
CA GLY A 114 8.71 -10.26 -15.88
C GLY A 114 7.23 -10.44 -16.19
N GLU A 115 6.92 -11.01 -17.36
CA GLU A 115 5.54 -11.12 -17.88
C GLU A 115 4.56 -11.75 -16.89
N LYS A 116 4.99 -12.77 -16.13
CA LYS A 116 4.17 -13.44 -15.11
C LYS A 116 3.69 -12.50 -13.99
N TRP A 117 4.46 -11.46 -13.68
CA TRP A 117 4.15 -10.50 -12.61
C TRP A 117 3.57 -9.20 -13.16
N GLU A 118 3.49 -9.05 -14.48
CA GLU A 118 3.07 -7.83 -15.16
C GLU A 118 1.53 -7.67 -15.13
N HIS A 119 1.03 -7.46 -13.92
CA HIS A 119 -0.35 -7.14 -13.61
C HIS A 119 -0.41 -5.80 -12.87
N VAL A 120 -1.45 -5.01 -13.10
CA VAL A 120 -1.57 -3.64 -12.55
C VAL A 120 -1.42 -3.64 -11.03
N GLY A 121 -2.12 -4.52 -10.31
CA GLY A 121 -2.04 -4.60 -8.85
C GLY A 121 -0.65 -4.98 -8.35
N THR A 122 -0.06 -6.03 -8.91
CA THR A 122 1.28 -6.51 -8.55
C THR A 122 2.36 -5.46 -8.84
N THR A 123 2.34 -4.87 -10.03
CA THR A 123 3.28 -3.82 -10.45
C THR A 123 3.21 -2.62 -9.52
N SER A 124 1.99 -2.22 -9.13
CA SER A 124 1.77 -1.10 -8.20
C SER A 124 2.36 -1.38 -6.81
N LEU A 125 2.21 -2.61 -6.30
CA LEU A 125 2.80 -3.01 -5.02
C LEU A 125 4.32 -3.00 -5.07
N ILE A 126 4.92 -3.50 -6.15
CA ILE A 126 6.37 -3.52 -6.33
C ILE A 126 6.92 -2.10 -6.42
N ILE A 127 6.30 -1.22 -7.22
CA ILE A 127 6.69 0.20 -7.30
C ILE A 127 6.62 0.85 -5.92
N THR A 128 5.53 0.62 -5.18
CA THR A 128 5.35 1.16 -3.83
C THR A 128 6.46 0.69 -2.88
N ALA A 129 6.77 -0.61 -2.88
CA ALA A 129 7.83 -1.18 -2.06
C ALA A 129 9.19 -0.55 -2.38
N LEU A 130 9.56 -0.48 -3.66
CA LEU A 130 10.85 0.08 -4.09
C LEU A 130 10.96 1.58 -3.83
N LEU A 131 9.88 2.34 -3.99
CA LEU A 131 9.83 3.77 -3.68
C LEU A 131 10.10 4.03 -2.20
N LYS A 132 9.43 3.27 -1.31
CA LYS A 132 9.58 3.43 0.15
C LYS A 132 10.95 2.96 0.65
N GLN A 133 11.52 1.95 0.01
CA GLN A 133 12.82 1.39 0.38
C GLN A 133 13.98 2.25 -0.12
N ASN A 134 14.04 2.56 -1.42
CA ASN A 134 15.10 3.41 -1.98
C ASN A 134 14.72 3.97 -3.36
N LYS A 135 13.96 5.07 -3.40
CA LYS A 135 13.53 5.74 -4.64
C LYS A 135 14.69 6.03 -5.60
N LYS A 136 15.84 6.49 -5.10
CA LYS A 136 16.96 6.90 -5.95
C LYS A 136 17.57 5.71 -6.69
N LYS A 137 17.81 4.61 -5.99
CA LYS A 137 18.42 3.41 -6.56
C LYS A 137 17.55 2.74 -7.61
N TYR A 138 16.24 2.67 -7.37
CA TYR A 138 15.30 1.97 -8.24
C TYR A 138 14.59 2.89 -9.25
N HIS A 139 15.06 4.13 -9.39
CA HIS A 139 14.40 5.17 -10.17
C HIS A 139 14.01 4.72 -11.58
N ASP A 140 14.94 4.12 -12.33
CA ASP A 140 14.69 3.78 -13.74
C ASP A 140 13.63 2.70 -13.88
N PHE A 141 13.67 1.69 -13.01
CA PHE A 141 12.63 0.66 -12.95
C PHE A 141 11.28 1.26 -12.57
N ILE A 142 11.23 2.10 -11.53
CA ILE A 142 9.99 2.76 -11.08
C ILE A 142 9.40 3.61 -12.22
N LYS A 143 10.21 4.44 -12.86
CA LYS A 143 9.78 5.33 -13.94
C LYS A 143 9.24 4.55 -15.14
N ASP A 144 9.93 3.50 -15.54
CA ASP A 144 9.50 2.65 -16.65
C ASP A 144 8.18 1.92 -16.33
N ARG A 145 8.06 1.35 -15.13
CA ARG A 145 6.84 0.63 -14.72
C ARG A 145 5.66 1.56 -14.41
N SER A 146 5.89 2.78 -13.95
CA SER A 146 4.86 3.82 -13.81
C SER A 146 4.25 4.20 -15.16
N ARG A 147 5.09 4.35 -16.21
CA ARG A 147 4.60 4.59 -17.58
C ARG A 147 3.79 3.41 -18.11
N TRP A 148 4.24 2.19 -17.84
CA TRP A 148 3.47 1.00 -18.17
C TRP A 148 2.10 1.00 -17.47
N LEU A 149 2.03 1.31 -16.17
CA LEU A 149 0.76 1.41 -15.43
C LEU A 149 -0.20 2.42 -16.08
N LEU A 150 0.29 3.62 -16.41
CA LEU A 150 -0.48 4.66 -17.09
C LEU A 150 -1.00 4.17 -18.46
N SER A 151 -0.19 3.43 -19.22
CA SER A 151 -0.61 2.86 -20.52
C SER A 151 -1.74 1.83 -20.39
N LYS A 152 -1.94 1.24 -19.20
CA LYS A 152 -3.03 0.29 -18.92
C LYS A 152 -4.29 0.96 -18.37
N ARG A 153 -4.25 2.28 -18.13
CA ARG A 153 -5.42 3.04 -17.69
C ARG A 153 -6.48 3.05 -18.79
N GLN A 154 -7.73 2.86 -18.40
CA GLN A 154 -8.89 2.94 -19.30
C GLN A 154 -9.55 4.32 -19.12
N SER A 155 -10.88 4.38 -19.02
CA SER A 155 -11.66 5.62 -18.83
C SER A 155 -11.46 6.23 -17.44
N GLY A 156 -10.24 6.64 -17.10
CA GLY A 156 -9.84 7.21 -15.80
C GLY A 156 -9.42 6.18 -14.75
N GLY A 157 -9.97 4.96 -14.78
CA GLY A 157 -9.62 3.88 -13.86
C GLY A 157 -8.94 2.68 -14.51
N TRP A 158 -8.71 1.65 -13.72
CA TRP A 158 -8.33 0.30 -14.13
C TRP A 158 -9.49 -0.66 -13.83
N THR A 159 -9.35 -1.94 -14.21
CA THR A 159 -10.43 -2.95 -14.22
C THR A 159 -11.31 -2.98 -12.97
N HIS A 160 -10.72 -2.82 -11.78
CA HIS A 160 -11.43 -2.85 -10.51
C HIS A 160 -11.07 -1.64 -9.65
N ILE A 161 -11.98 -1.21 -8.75
CA ILE A 161 -11.75 -0.08 -7.84
C ILE A 161 -10.53 -0.32 -6.97
N ALA A 162 -10.40 -1.50 -6.36
CA ALA A 162 -9.24 -1.84 -5.52
C ALA A 162 -7.92 -1.76 -6.32
N THR A 163 -7.88 -2.33 -7.53
CA THR A 163 -6.71 -2.26 -8.43
C THR A 163 -6.40 -0.83 -8.85
N SER A 164 -7.41 -0.04 -9.15
CA SER A 164 -7.26 1.38 -9.52
C SER A 164 -6.64 2.16 -8.37
N ASN A 165 -7.07 1.92 -7.14
CA ASN A 165 -6.50 2.56 -5.96
C ASN A 165 -5.03 2.20 -5.75
N LEU A 166 -4.64 0.93 -5.91
CA LEU A 166 -3.22 0.56 -5.83
C LEU A 166 -2.39 1.29 -6.89
N ALA A 167 -2.89 1.35 -8.14
CA ALA A 167 -2.21 2.07 -9.21
C ALA A 167 -2.10 3.57 -8.91
N MET A 168 -3.18 4.21 -8.47
CA MET A 168 -3.18 5.62 -8.11
C MET A 168 -2.18 5.93 -6.98
N GLN A 169 -2.18 5.12 -5.92
CA GLN A 169 -1.25 5.30 -4.79
C GLN A 169 0.21 5.19 -5.25
N ALA A 170 0.53 4.19 -6.07
CA ALA A 170 1.88 4.02 -6.61
C ALA A 170 2.31 5.20 -7.50
N LEU A 171 1.42 5.67 -8.38
CA LEU A 171 1.67 6.79 -9.29
C LEU A 171 1.83 8.13 -8.54
N ILE A 172 1.00 8.37 -7.51
CA ILE A 172 1.12 9.56 -6.64
C ILE A 172 2.47 9.55 -5.92
N LEU A 173 2.89 8.41 -5.33
CA LEU A 173 4.20 8.29 -4.68
C LEU A 173 5.37 8.46 -5.64
N ALA A 174 5.20 8.02 -6.89
CA ALA A 174 6.19 8.22 -7.94
C ALA A 174 6.32 9.71 -8.34
N GLY A 175 5.28 10.52 -8.09
CA GLY A 175 5.19 11.92 -8.49
C GLY A 175 4.71 12.10 -9.93
N GLU A 176 3.87 11.18 -10.41
CA GLU A 176 3.28 11.27 -11.75
C GLU A 176 2.18 12.33 -11.78
N ALA A 177 2.29 13.30 -12.70
CA ALA A 177 1.39 14.45 -12.77
C ALA A 177 0.01 14.13 -13.39
N ASP A 178 -0.07 13.09 -14.22
CA ASP A 178 -1.31 12.70 -14.91
C ASP A 178 -2.15 11.76 -14.04
N ILE A 179 -2.59 12.23 -12.87
CA ILE A 179 -3.43 11.46 -11.95
C ILE A 179 -4.82 12.05 -11.71
N GLU A 180 -5.01 13.34 -11.98
CA GLU A 180 -6.26 14.06 -11.70
C GLU A 180 -7.49 13.38 -12.33
N SER A 181 -7.38 12.93 -13.58
CA SER A 181 -8.47 12.22 -14.26
C SER A 181 -8.88 10.92 -13.55
N SER A 182 -7.92 10.23 -12.93
CA SER A 182 -8.17 9.02 -12.13
C SER A 182 -8.83 9.33 -10.79
N ILE A 183 -8.48 10.46 -10.17
CA ILE A 183 -9.14 10.94 -8.95
C ILE A 183 -10.60 11.33 -9.22
N GLN A 184 -10.86 12.07 -10.30
CA GLN A 184 -12.23 12.41 -10.69
C GLN A 184 -13.05 11.16 -11.02
N TRP A 185 -12.45 10.19 -11.71
CA TRP A 185 -13.09 8.89 -11.92
C TRP A 185 -13.42 8.20 -10.60
N LEU A 186 -12.50 8.19 -9.63
CA LEU A 186 -12.71 7.56 -8.34
C LEU A 186 -13.86 8.23 -7.58
N LEU A 187 -13.91 9.56 -7.54
CA LEU A 187 -15.00 10.32 -6.92
C LEU A 187 -16.35 9.99 -7.57
N GLY A 188 -16.39 9.89 -8.90
CA GLY A 188 -17.58 9.48 -9.65
C GLY A 188 -18.03 8.03 -9.42
N LYS A 189 -17.20 7.18 -8.80
CA LYS A 189 -17.56 5.80 -8.40
C LYS A 189 -18.10 5.70 -6.98
N GLN A 190 -18.11 6.79 -6.21
CA GLN A 190 -18.68 6.78 -4.87
C GLN A 190 -20.21 6.60 -4.96
N ASP A 191 -20.75 5.65 -4.19
CA ASP A 191 -22.19 5.48 -4.00
C ASP A 191 -22.52 5.51 -2.51
N LYS A 192 -23.50 6.34 -2.12
CA LYS A 192 -23.93 6.52 -0.71
C LYS A 192 -22.76 6.67 0.28
N GLY A 193 -21.74 7.41 -0.13
CA GLY A 193 -20.56 7.73 0.70
C GLY A 193 -19.50 6.63 0.79
N ASN A 194 -19.58 5.54 0.02
CA ASN A 194 -18.57 4.47 0.02
C ASN A 194 -18.29 3.94 -1.39
N TRP A 195 -17.36 2.98 -1.50
CA TRP A 195 -16.96 2.36 -2.77
C TRP A 195 -17.29 0.86 -2.82
N GLY A 196 -18.42 0.47 -2.22
CA GLY A 196 -19.00 -0.88 -2.27
C GLY A 196 -18.66 -1.76 -1.07
N ASP A 197 -17.38 -1.88 -0.72
CA ASP A 197 -16.90 -2.70 0.40
C ASP A 197 -15.85 -1.96 1.25
N ILE A 198 -15.53 -2.49 2.44
CA ILE A 198 -14.56 -1.89 3.38
C ILE A 198 -13.17 -1.73 2.76
N THR A 199 -12.68 -2.74 2.02
CA THR A 199 -11.36 -2.70 1.39
C THR A 199 -11.32 -1.60 0.33
N SER A 200 -12.28 -1.58 -0.59
CA SER A 200 -12.39 -0.59 -1.67
C SER A 200 -12.58 0.82 -1.09
N THR A 201 -13.38 0.97 -0.04
CA THR A 201 -13.60 2.26 0.63
C THR A 201 -12.34 2.76 1.31
N SER A 202 -11.67 1.91 2.10
CA SER A 202 -10.43 2.28 2.79
C SER A 202 -9.33 2.65 1.79
N LEU A 203 -9.16 1.85 0.73
CA LEU A 203 -8.23 2.14 -0.36
C LEU A 203 -8.52 3.47 -1.05
N SER A 204 -9.80 3.79 -1.27
CA SER A 204 -10.21 5.05 -1.89
C SER A 204 -9.89 6.24 -1.01
N LEU A 205 -10.17 6.15 0.30
CA LEU A 205 -9.83 7.17 1.28
C LEU A 205 -8.31 7.40 1.37
N ILE A 206 -7.50 6.34 1.31
CA ILE A 206 -6.03 6.44 1.26
C ILE A 206 -5.60 7.22 0.01
N SER A 207 -6.08 6.82 -1.17
CA SER A 207 -5.72 7.46 -2.44
C SER A 207 -6.08 8.95 -2.45
N LEU A 208 -7.27 9.29 -1.96
CA LEU A 208 -7.75 10.68 -1.89
C LEU A 208 -6.89 11.53 -0.95
N LYS A 209 -6.55 11.04 0.25
CA LYS A 209 -5.67 11.80 1.16
C LYS A 209 -4.27 11.98 0.58
N MET A 210 -3.70 10.94 -0.04
CA MET A 210 -2.40 11.03 -0.70
C MET A 210 -2.40 12.09 -1.81
N TYR A 211 -3.47 12.14 -2.60
CA TYR A 211 -3.63 13.15 -3.65
C TYR A 211 -3.71 14.58 -3.09
N LEU A 212 -4.53 14.79 -2.06
CA LEU A 212 -4.63 16.11 -1.39
C LEU A 212 -3.29 16.56 -0.81
N GLY A 213 -2.52 15.64 -0.21
CA GLY A 213 -1.17 15.94 0.27
C GLY A 213 -0.20 16.30 -0.86
N TYR A 214 -0.29 15.61 -2.00
CA TYR A 214 0.55 15.87 -3.17
C TYR A 214 0.28 17.25 -3.80
N GLU A 215 -0.98 17.63 -3.98
CA GLU A 215 -1.35 18.94 -4.55
C GLU A 215 -0.86 20.11 -3.68
N VAL A 216 -0.97 19.98 -2.35
CA VAL A 216 -0.47 21.01 -1.42
C VAL A 216 1.06 21.17 -1.54
N VAL A 217 1.81 20.07 -1.63
CA VAL A 217 3.27 20.11 -1.81
C VAL A 217 3.66 20.64 -3.19
N SER A 218 2.94 20.25 -4.24
CA SER A 218 3.14 20.73 -5.61
C SER A 218 2.91 22.24 -5.73
N LEU A 219 1.83 22.76 -5.13
CA LEU A 219 1.53 24.18 -5.10
C LEU A 219 2.58 24.96 -4.29
N ALA A 220 3.00 24.44 -3.13
CA ALA A 220 4.06 25.06 -2.34
C ALA A 220 5.38 25.13 -3.14
N LEU A 221 5.81 24.05 -3.79
CA LEU A 221 7.02 24.04 -4.61
C LEU A 221 6.97 25.01 -5.78
N LYS A 222 5.80 25.21 -6.42
CA LYS A 222 5.61 26.21 -7.48
C LYS A 222 5.67 27.66 -6.98
N LEU A 223 5.49 27.91 -5.68
CA LEU A 223 5.64 29.25 -5.09
C LEU A 223 7.09 29.56 -4.69
N PHE A 224 7.96 28.55 -4.64
CA PHE A 224 9.37 28.69 -4.24
C PHE A 224 10.37 28.49 -5.39
N LEU A 225 9.91 28.17 -6.61
CA LEU A 225 10.69 28.10 -7.85
C LEU A 225 10.27 29.22 -8.80
#